data_AF-A0AAE0ARZ6-F1
#
_entry.id   AF-A0AAE0ARZ6-F1
#
_cell.length_a   1.000
_cell.length_b   1.000
_cell.length_c   1.000
_cell.angle_alpha   90.00
_cell.angle_beta   90.00
_cell.angle_gamma   90.00
#
_symmetry.space_group_name_H-M   'P 1'
#
loop_
_entity.id
_entity.type
_entity.pdbx_description
1 polymer ?
#
loop_
_entity_poly.entity_id
_entity_poly.type
_entity_poly.pdbx_seq_one_letter_code
_entity_poly.pdbx_strand_id
1 'polypeptide(L)'
;MDSGLLPAVFEFDAKVVVDLINSGNVPLDDTGTVIMNILRLINSHNFQVSFALRSANMIAHSLVKLSFSSEGRFYLETYPPCLERLVKADCPV
;
A
#
# COMPACT_ATOMS: atom_id res chain seq x y z
N MET A 1 10.48 -17.40 0.53
CA MET A 1 10.59 -17.43 -0.95
C MET A 1 10.64 -15.98 -1.38
N ASP A 2 11.74 -15.56 -2.00
CA ASP A 2 11.85 -14.21 -2.57
C ASP A 2 10.88 -14.12 -3.74
N SER A 3 9.88 -13.23 -3.65
CA SER A 3 8.90 -12.98 -4.71
C SER A 3 9.50 -12.30 -5.95
N GLY A 4 10.83 -12.15 -6.03
CA GLY A 4 11.54 -11.48 -7.12
C GLY A 4 11.35 -9.96 -7.15
N LEU A 5 10.64 -9.40 -6.16
CA LEU A 5 10.28 -7.98 -6.09
C LEU A 5 11.35 -7.13 -5.39
N LEU A 6 12.44 -7.71 -4.91
CA LEU A 6 13.48 -7.00 -4.18
C LEU A 6 14.71 -6.69 -5.06
N PRO A 7 15.27 -5.47 -4.99
CA PRO A 7 14.82 -4.33 -4.17
C PRO A 7 13.60 -3.59 -4.78
N ALA A 8 12.67 -3.15 -3.94
CA ALA A 8 11.51 -2.34 -4.35
C ALA A 8 11.42 -1.00 -3.63
N VAL A 9 10.96 0.01 -4.37
CA VAL A 9 10.57 1.33 -3.89
C VAL A 9 9.07 1.48 -4.05
N PHE A 10 8.36 1.76 -2.97
CA PHE A 10 6.93 2.08 -3.00
C PHE A 10 6.74 3.59 -3.04
N GLU A 11 6.07 4.05 -4.09
CA GLU A 11 5.79 5.48 -4.28
C GLU A 11 4.37 5.82 -3.79
N PHE A 12 4.25 6.87 -2.98
CA PHE A 12 2.96 7.36 -2.50
C PHE A 12 2.82 8.86 -2.77
N ASP A 13 1.58 9.32 -2.99
CA ASP A 13 1.26 10.74 -3.16
C ASP A 13 0.76 11.44 -1.89
N ALA A 14 0.70 10.72 -0.78
CA ALA A 14 0.37 11.25 0.54
C ALA A 14 1.66 11.60 1.30
N LYS A 15 2.17 12.83 1.12
CA LYS A 15 3.45 13.25 1.71
C LYS A 15 3.53 13.01 3.22
N VAL A 16 2.46 13.32 3.95
CA VAL A 16 2.40 13.12 5.41
C VAL A 16 2.63 11.66 5.79
N VAL A 17 2.07 10.72 5.03
CA VAL A 17 2.25 9.28 5.28
C VAL A 17 3.68 8.86 4.98
N VAL A 18 4.26 9.32 3.86
CA VAL A 18 5.66 9.08 3.50
C VAL A 18 6.61 9.60 4.59
N ASP A 19 6.37 10.81 5.09
CA ASP A 19 7.19 11.43 6.13
C ASP A 19 7.10 10.65 7.46
N LEU A 20 5.90 10.19 7.85
CA LEU A 20 5.72 9.34 9.05
C LEU A 20 6.46 8.01 8.93
N ILE A 21 6.36 7.35 7.77
CA ILE A 21 7.08 6.10 7.50
C ILE A 21 8.60 6.32 7.55
N ASN A 22 9.11 7.32 6.82
CA ASN A 22 10.54 7.56 6.72
C ASN A 22 11.16 8.07 8.03
N SER A 23 10.37 8.74 8.88
CA SER A 23 10.81 9.13 10.23
C SER A 23 10.63 8.02 11.27
N GLY A 24 9.92 6.94 10.94
CA GLY A 24 9.54 5.90 11.90
C GLY A 24 8.57 6.39 12.99
N ASN A 25 7.96 7.56 12.81
CA ASN A 25 7.06 8.15 13.80
C ASN A 25 5.66 7.55 13.64
N VAL A 26 5.10 7.04 14.74
CA VAL A 26 3.77 6.45 14.79
C VAL A 26 2.83 7.40 15.55
N PRO A 27 1.82 7.99 14.86
CA PRO A 27 0.81 8.81 15.52
C PRO A 27 0.05 8.04 16.62
N LEU A 28 -0.46 8.78 17.61
CA LEU A 28 -1.31 8.22 18.68
C LEU A 28 -2.80 8.21 18.34
N ASP A 29 -3.17 8.67 17.15
CA ASP A 29 -4.54 8.64 16.64
C ASP A 29 -4.83 7.32 15.89
N ASP A 30 -6.03 7.21 15.33
CA ASP A 30 -6.50 6.00 14.62
C ASP A 30 -5.62 5.59 13.44
N THR A 31 -4.82 6.51 12.90
CA THR A 31 -3.89 6.21 11.80
C THR A 31 -2.62 5.48 12.29
N GLY A 32 -2.30 5.56 13.58
CA GLY A 32 -1.13 4.95 14.20
C GLY A 32 -1.03 3.46 13.95
N THR A 33 -2.15 2.73 14.06
CA THR A 33 -2.20 1.27 13.80
C THR A 33 -1.81 0.95 12.35
N VAL A 34 -2.28 1.76 11.39
CA VAL A 34 -1.97 1.58 9.97
C VAL A 34 -0.49 1.86 9.70
N ILE A 35 0.04 2.96 10.23
CA ILE A 35 1.46 3.32 10.09
C ILE A 35 2.37 2.25 10.71
N MET A 36 2.02 1.75 11.91
CA MET A 36 2.76 0.68 12.58
C MET A 36 2.81 -0.61 11.74
N ASN A 37 1.70 -1.00 11.13
CA ASN A 37 1.65 -2.17 10.25
C ASN A 37 2.52 -1.98 8.99
N ILE A 38 2.48 -0.79 8.39
CA ILE A 38 3.32 -0.44 7.24
C ILE A 38 4.81 -0.52 7.60
N LEU A 39 5.22 0.06 8.72
CA LEU A 39 6.61 0.02 9.20
C LEU A 39 7.11 -1.42 9.40
N ARG A 40 6.28 -2.31 9.98
CA ARG A 40 6.63 -3.73 10.13
C ARG A 40 6.87 -4.42 8.79
N LEU A 41 6.05 -4.14 7.78
CA LEU A 41 6.19 -4.71 6.44
C LEU A 41 7.43 -4.19 5.71
N ILE A 42 7.69 -2.89 5.79
CA ILE A 42 8.84 -2.25 5.15
C ILE A 42 10.14 -2.76 5.76
N ASN A 43 10.23 -2.80 7.09
CA ASN A 43 11.44 -3.21 7.81
C ASN A 43 11.74 -4.70 7.64
N SER A 44 10.73 -5.55 7.47
CA SER A 44 10.94 -7.00 7.30
C SER A 44 11.53 -7.36 5.93
N HIS A 45 11.38 -6.51 4.92
CA HIS A 45 11.80 -6.78 3.55
C HIS A 45 12.78 -5.74 2.99
N ASN A 46 13.26 -4.80 3.81
CA ASN A 46 14.13 -3.69 3.38
C ASN A 46 13.57 -2.89 2.20
N PHE A 47 12.26 -2.68 2.18
CA PHE A 47 11.63 -1.85 1.16
C PHE A 47 11.96 -0.37 1.39
N GLN A 48 11.94 0.42 0.32
CA GLN A 48 12.06 1.87 0.40
C GLN A 48 10.73 2.53 0.11
N VAL A 49 10.51 3.73 0.67
CA VAL A 49 9.31 4.52 0.45
C VAL A 49 9.67 5.93 0.01
N SER A 50 9.09 6.37 -1.10
CA SER A 50 9.30 7.70 -1.68
C SER A 50 8.00 8.44 -1.90
N PHE A 51 8.09 9.77 -1.91
CA PHE A 51 6.99 10.63 -2.29
C PHE A 51 7.00 10.84 -3.81
N ALA A 52 5.84 10.64 -4.44
CA ALA A 52 5.60 10.99 -5.83
C ALA A 52 4.45 11.99 -5.94
N LEU A 53 4.48 12.84 -6.96
CA LEU A 53 3.36 13.74 -7.23
C LEU A 53 2.11 12.94 -7.62
N ARG A 54 0.91 13.45 -7.29
CA ARG A 54 -0.37 12.82 -7.68
C ARG A 54 -0.45 12.51 -9.18
N SER A 55 0.16 13.35 -10.02
CA SER A 55 0.24 13.14 -11.48
C SER A 55 1.00 11.87 -11.86
N ALA A 56 1.95 11.42 -11.05
CA ALA A 56 2.69 10.17 -11.23
C ALA A 56 1.96 8.95 -10.61
N ASN A 57 1.01 9.17 -9.69
CA ASN A 57 0.23 8.12 -9.02
C ASN A 57 -1.23 8.03 -9.51
N MET A 58 -1.49 8.41 -10.77
CA MET A 58 -2.84 8.44 -11.34
C MET A 58 -3.50 7.06 -11.46
N ILE A 59 -2.70 6.00 -11.56
CA ILE A 59 -3.21 4.62 -11.60
C ILE A 59 -3.88 4.27 -10.27
N ALA A 60 -3.17 4.43 -9.15
CA ALA A 60 -3.73 4.16 -7.82
C ALA A 60 -4.96 5.04 -7.55
N HIS A 61 -4.90 6.33 -7.93
CA HIS A 61 -6.03 7.25 -7.81
C HIS A 61 -7.26 6.79 -8.60
N SER A 62 -7.06 6.26 -9.81
CA SER A 62 -8.14 5.75 -10.66
C SER A 62 -8.73 4.46 -10.09
N LEU A 63 -7.90 3.56 -9.56
CA LEU A 63 -8.35 2.35 -8.88
C LEU A 63 -9.22 2.67 -7.65
N VAL A 64 -8.79 3.64 -6.85
CA VAL A 64 -9.57 4.14 -5.71
C VAL A 64 -10.93 4.68 -6.18
N LYS A 65 -10.98 5.50 -7.24
CA LYS A 65 -12.25 5.97 -7.82
C LYS A 65 -13.17 4.84 -8.27
N LEU A 66 -12.61 3.81 -8.93
CA LEU A 66 -13.39 2.65 -9.36
C LEU A 66 -13.98 1.90 -8.16
N SER A 67 -13.25 1.76 -7.06
CA SER A 67 -13.77 1.13 -5.84
C SER A 67 -14.93 1.90 -5.20
N PHE A 68 -15.02 3.22 -5.40
CA PHE A 68 -16.16 4.01 -4.93
C PHE A 68 -17.42 3.85 -5.79
N SER A 69 -17.27 3.41 -7.04
CA SER A 69 -18.40 3.21 -7.96
C SER A 69 -19.10 1.85 -7.82
N SER A 70 -18.52 0.90 -7.06
CA SER A 70 -19.17 -0.38 -6.79
C SER A 70 -20.14 -0.30 -5.61
N GLU A 71 -21.38 -0.74 -5.80
CA GLU A 71 -22.31 -0.96 -4.69
C GLU A 71 -21.81 -2.11 -3.80
N GLY A 72 -21.76 -1.89 -2.48
CA GLY A 72 -21.24 -2.87 -1.51
C GLY A 72 -19.85 -2.52 -0.96
N ARG A 73 -19.72 -1.34 -0.33
CA ARG A 73 -18.50 -1.00 0.44
C ARG A 73 -18.42 -1.88 1.67
N PHE A 74 -17.44 -2.77 1.73
CA PHE A 74 -17.10 -3.51 2.93
C PHE A 74 -15.60 -3.34 3.19
N TYR A 75 -15.23 -3.05 4.44
CA TYR A 75 -13.84 -3.15 4.88
C TYR A 75 -13.53 -4.63 4.99
N LEU A 76 -12.80 -5.17 4.01
CA LEU A 76 -12.35 -6.55 4.05
C LEU A 76 -10.89 -6.54 4.51
N GLU A 77 -10.62 -7.01 5.73
CA GLU A 77 -9.24 -7.25 6.23
C GLU A 77 -8.48 -8.30 5.38
N THR A 78 -9.20 -9.01 4.52
CA THR A 78 -8.70 -9.93 3.50
C THR A 78 -9.28 -9.51 2.16
N TYR A 79 -8.52 -9.47 1.06
CA TYR A 79 -9.06 -9.12 -0.25
C TYR A 79 -10.23 -10.04 -0.65
N PRO A 80 -11.24 -9.54 -1.40
CA PRO A 80 -12.33 -10.37 -1.86
C PRO A 80 -11.81 -11.54 -2.72
N PRO A 81 -12.36 -12.75 -2.61
CA PRO A 81 -11.88 -13.92 -3.36
C PRO A 81 -11.84 -13.73 -4.89
N CYS A 82 -12.63 -12.80 -5.43
CA CYS A 82 -12.58 -12.45 -6.85
C CYS A 82 -11.29 -11.72 -7.27
N LEU A 83 -10.61 -11.05 -6.35
CA LEU A 83 -9.31 -10.39 -6.58
C LEU A 83 -8.11 -11.32 -6.36
N GLU A 84 -8.33 -12.52 -5.79
CA GLU A 84 -7.29 -13.50 -5.54
C GLU A 84 -6.55 -13.90 -6.83
N ARG A 85 -7.25 -13.96 -7.96
CA ARG A 85 -6.64 -14.27 -9.27
C ARG A 85 -5.78 -13.16 -9.83
N LEU A 86 -6.08 -11.90 -9.52
CA LEU A 86 -5.28 -10.75 -9.91
C LEU A 86 -4.01 -10.67 -9.07
N VAL A 87 -4.12 -10.92 -7.76
CA VAL A 87 -2.97 -10.99 -6.84
C VAL A 87 -2.07 -12.20 -7.15
N LYS A 88 -2.65 -13.33 -7.55
CA LYS A 88 -1.89 -14.53 -7.98
C LYS A 88 -1.27 -14.40 -9.37
N ALA A 89 -1.73 -13.48 -10.22
CA ALA A 89 -1.10 -13.23 -11.52
C ALA A 89 0.26 -12.53 -11.38
N ASP A 90 0.49 -11.83 -10.26
CA ASP A 90 1.76 -11.18 -9.92
C ASP A 90 2.69 -12.07 -9.08
N CYS A 91 2.31 -13.34 -8.82
CA CYS A 91 3.20 -14.34 -8.24
C CYS A 91 3.84 -15.17 -9.37
N PRO A 92 5.15 -15.03 -9.64
CA PRO A 92 5.82 -16.01 -10.49
C PRO A 92 5.79 -17.38 -9.80
N VAL A 93 5.55 -18.42 -10.60
CA VAL A 93 5.48 -19.84 -10.17
C VAL A 93 6.82 -20.31 -9.60
#